data_AF-A0A558GHE7-F1
#
_entry.id   AF-A0A558GHE7-F1
#
_cell.length_a   1.000
_cell.length_b   1.000
_cell.length_c   1.000
_cell.angle_alpha   90.00
_cell.angle_beta   90.00
_cell.angle_gamma   90.00
#
_symmetry.space_group_name_H-M   'P 1'
#
loop_
_entity.id
_entity.type
_entity.pdbx_description
1 polymer ?
#
loop_
_entity_poly.entity_id
_entity_poly.type
_entity_poly.pdbx_seq_one_letter_code
_entity_poly.pdbx_strand_id
1 'polypeptide(L)'
;MIDFSSMSAFQWVVFVCIFLIGASVCAALVLALRSRDELTRTVMSDMVFYGMLCMYISWSMTNHASIVYDIAMLAAIAAGVLPTLSMARIISKGRR
;
A
#
# COMPACT_ATOMS: atom_id res chain seq x y z
N MET A 1 -2.88 -23.82 4.78
CA MET A 1 -1.69 -24.43 4.14
C MET A 1 -1.57 -23.85 2.76
N ILE A 2 -0.46 -23.18 2.42
CA ILE A 2 -0.21 -22.68 1.07
C ILE A 2 0.17 -23.90 0.23
N ASP A 3 -0.72 -24.31 -0.67
CA ASP A 3 -0.50 -25.48 -1.49
C ASP A 3 0.22 -25.07 -2.78
N PHE A 4 1.57 -25.08 -2.73
CA PHE A 4 2.43 -24.67 -3.85
C PHE A 4 2.32 -25.62 -5.06
N SER A 5 1.71 -26.80 -4.87
CA SER A 5 1.61 -27.86 -5.88
C SER A 5 0.51 -27.63 -6.92
N SER A 6 -0.51 -26.80 -6.60
CA SER A 6 -1.67 -26.56 -7.47
C SER A 6 -1.74 -25.14 -8.04
N MET A 7 -0.69 -24.33 -7.88
CA MET A 7 -0.67 -22.94 -8.34
C MET A 7 -0.40 -22.86 -9.85
N SER A 8 -1.29 -22.19 -10.57
CA SER A 8 -1.05 -21.84 -11.98
C SER A 8 0.13 -20.87 -12.13
N ALA A 9 0.73 -20.80 -13.32
CA ALA A 9 1.83 -19.86 -13.61
C ALA A 9 1.45 -18.40 -13.28
N PHE A 10 0.19 -18.02 -13.51
CA PHE A 10 -0.33 -16.70 -13.15
C PHE A 10 -0.31 -16.46 -11.63
N GLN A 11 -0.78 -17.41 -10.83
CA GLN A 11 -0.78 -17.29 -9.37
C GLN A 11 0.64 -17.21 -8.81
N TRP A 12 1.60 -17.91 -9.42
CA TRP A 12 3.01 -17.80 -9.07
C TRP A 12 3.57 -16.39 -9.28
N VAL A 13 3.28 -15.78 -10.44
CA VAL A 13 3.70 -14.40 -10.72
C VAL A 13 3.09 -13.43 -9.71
N VAL A 14 1.78 -13.54 -9.46
CA VAL A 14 1.08 -12.68 -8.49
C VAL A 14 1.67 -12.84 -7.08
N PHE A 15 1.97 -14.07 -6.66
CA PHE A 15 2.59 -14.34 -5.37
C PHE A 15 3.97 -13.67 -5.23
N VAL A 16 4.82 -13.79 -6.25
CA VAL A 16 6.14 -13.12 -6.26
C VAL A 16 5.98 -11.60 -6.24
N CYS A 17 5.03 -11.04 -6.98
CA CYS A 17 4.74 -9.60 -6.94
C CYS A 17 4.33 -9.14 -5.54
N ILE A 18 3.39 -9.84 -4.90
CA ILE A 18 2.96 -9.51 -3.52
C ILE A 18 4.14 -9.59 -2.56
N PHE A 19 5.01 -10.59 -2.70
CA PHE A 19 6.18 -10.74 -1.85
C PHE A 19 7.19 -9.57 -2.02
N LEU A 20 7.45 -9.16 -3.25
CA LEU A 20 8.34 -8.02 -3.53
C LEU A 20 7.77 -6.70 -3.01
N ILE A 21 6.46 -6.48 -3.17
CA ILE A 21 5.79 -5.30 -2.61
C ILE A 21 5.80 -5.35 -1.08
N GLY A 22 5.58 -6.52 -0.48
CA GLY A 22 5.68 -6.69 0.97
C GLY A 22 7.08 -6.34 1.48
N ALA A 23 8.13 -6.80 0.81
CA ALA A 23 9.51 -6.47 1.15
C ALA A 23 9.80 -4.95 1.05
N SER A 24 9.28 -4.28 0.02
CA SER A 24 9.45 -2.83 -0.13
C SER A 24 8.69 -2.04 0.93
N VAL A 25 7.47 -2.47 1.30
CA VAL A 25 6.70 -1.88 2.41
C VAL A 25 7.42 -2.06 3.74
N CYS A 26 7.99 -3.23 4.01
CA CYS A 26 8.80 -3.44 5.22
C CYS A 26 10.02 -2.52 5.25
N ALA A 27 10.73 -2.35 4.13
CA ALA A 27 11.86 -1.43 4.03
C ALA A 27 11.43 0.03 4.27
N ALA A 28 10.29 0.45 3.68
CA ALA A 28 9.72 1.79 3.89
C ALA A 28 9.33 2.01 5.36
N LEU A 29 8.77 1.00 6.03
CA LEU A 29 8.43 1.06 7.45
C LEU A 29 9.68 1.21 8.33
N VAL A 30 10.73 0.43 8.06
CA VAL A 30 12.01 0.54 8.77
C VAL A 30 12.62 1.92 8.59
N LEU A 31 12.55 2.48 7.37
CA LEU A 31 13.03 3.83 7.09
C LEU A 31 12.20 4.90 7.83
N ALA A 32 10.88 4.75 7.88
CA ALA A 32 9.99 5.64 8.60
C ALA A 32 10.29 5.67 10.11
N LEU A 33 10.58 4.51 10.71
CA LEU A 33 10.95 4.40 12.13
C LEU A 33 12.33 4.99 12.43
N ARG A 34 13.25 4.94 11.46
CA ARG A 34 14.61 5.46 11.61
C ARG A 34 14.71 6.97 11.35
N SER A 35 13.86 7.50 10.47
CA SER A 35 13.86 8.93 10.12
C SER A 35 13.34 9.79 11.27
N ARG A 36 14.08 10.85 11.62
CA ARG A 36 13.68 11.85 12.64
C ARG A 36 12.96 13.06 12.06
N ASP A 37 12.97 13.21 10.74
CA ASP A 37 12.35 14.33 10.05
C ASP A 37 10.85 14.08 9.79
N GLU A 38 10.02 15.03 10.19
CA GLU A 38 8.55 14.93 10.13
C GLU A 38 8.03 14.87 8.69
N LEU A 39 8.68 15.60 7.77
CA LEU A 39 8.35 15.57 6.35
C LEU A 39 8.62 14.19 5.75
N THR A 40 9.81 13.67 6.00
CA THR A 40 10.21 12.33 5.54
C THR A 40 9.24 11.27 6.08
N ARG A 41 8.89 11.32 7.37
CA ARG A 41 7.96 10.34 7.96
C ARG A 41 6.56 10.39 7.33
N THR A 42 6.10 11.58 6.94
CA THR A 42 4.78 11.76 6.30
C THR A 42 4.75 11.12 4.91
N VAL A 43 5.79 11.32 4.11
CA VAL A 43 5.91 10.71 2.78
C VAL A 43 6.07 9.18 2.87
N MET A 44 6.82 8.69 3.86
CA MET A 44 6.96 7.24 4.07
C MET A 44 5.64 6.58 4.49
N SER A 45 4.82 7.27 5.29
CA SER A 45 3.47 6.79 5.63
C SER A 45 2.60 6.61 4.39
N ASP A 46 2.72 7.51 3.41
CA ASP A 46 1.97 7.42 2.16
C ASP A 46 2.46 6.25 1.28
N MET A 47 3.78 6.08 1.17
CA MET A 47 4.36 4.92 0.48
C MET A 47 3.89 3.59 1.09
N VAL A 48 3.82 3.48 2.41
CA VAL A 48 3.34 2.28 3.09
C VAL A 48 1.85 2.05 2.81
N PHE A 49 1.03 3.10 2.85
CA PHE A 49 -0.41 2.99 2.57
C PHE A 49 -0.68 2.50 1.14
N TYR A 50 -0.08 3.14 0.13
CA TYR A 50 -0.26 2.72 -1.27
C TYR A 50 0.41 1.37 -1.57
N GLY A 51 1.50 1.02 -0.87
CA GLY A 51 2.09 -0.31 -0.94
C GLY A 51 1.14 -1.41 -0.44
N MET A 52 0.44 -1.16 0.67
CA MET A 52 -0.61 -2.06 1.15
C MET A 52 -1.80 -2.15 0.18
N LEU A 53 -2.21 -1.03 -0.40
CA LEU A 53 -3.27 -1.01 -1.43
C LEU A 53 -2.88 -1.84 -2.66
N CYS A 54 -1.62 -1.77 -3.08
CA CYS A 54 -1.10 -2.53 -4.22
C CYS A 54 -1.08 -4.04 -3.93
N MET A 55 -0.73 -4.45 -2.70
CA MET A 55 -0.85 -5.85 -2.28
C MET A 55 -2.31 -6.32 -2.29
N TYR A 56 -3.24 -5.49 -1.83
CA TYR A 56 -4.67 -5.79 -1.83
C TYR A 56 -5.22 -5.99 -3.25
N ILE A 57 -4.85 -5.12 -4.19
CA ILE A 57 -5.23 -5.25 -5.61
C ILE A 57 -4.59 -6.50 -6.23
N SER A 58 -3.32 -6.77 -5.94
CA SER A 58 -2.66 -7.98 -6.46
C SER A 58 -3.36 -9.25 -5.95
N TRP A 59 -3.82 -9.26 -4.71
CA TRP A 59 -4.62 -10.34 -4.13
C TRP A 59 -6.04 -10.43 -4.72
N SER A 60 -6.63 -9.32 -5.17
CA SER A 60 -7.95 -9.34 -5.85
C SER A 60 -7.90 -10.06 -7.18
N MET A 61 -6.75 -10.08 -7.84
CA MET A 61 -6.59 -10.80 -9.11
C MET A 61 -6.75 -12.32 -8.96
N THR A 62 -6.48 -12.87 -7.77
CA THR A 62 -6.70 -14.29 -7.46
C THR A 62 -8.07 -14.57 -6.83
N ASN A 63 -8.78 -13.54 -6.37
CA ASN A 63 -10.07 -13.66 -5.70
C ASN A 63 -11.13 -12.89 -6.49
N HIS A 64 -11.90 -13.61 -7.29
CA HIS A 64 -12.94 -13.04 -8.15
C HIS A 64 -14.15 -12.55 -7.34
N ALA A 65 -14.02 -11.41 -6.66
CA ALA A 65 -15.10 -10.73 -5.98
C ALA A 65 -15.17 -9.27 -6.46
N SER A 66 -16.29 -8.89 -7.07
CA SER A 66 -16.44 -7.57 -7.70
C SER A 66 -16.33 -6.41 -6.69
N ILE A 67 -16.76 -6.64 -5.45
CA ILE A 67 -16.72 -5.65 -4.35
C ILE A 67 -15.29 -5.23 -3.97
N VAL A 68 -14.29 -6.04 -4.31
CA VAL A 68 -12.89 -5.78 -3.94
C VAL A 68 -12.37 -4.53 -4.64
N TYR A 69 -12.82 -4.26 -5.87
CA TYR A 69 -12.44 -3.07 -6.62
C TYR A 69 -13.08 -1.79 -6.08
N ASP A 70 -14.34 -1.87 -5.61
CA ASP A 70 -15.02 -0.73 -4.99
C ASP A 70 -14.30 -0.31 -3.69
N ILE A 71 -13.91 -1.30 -2.89
CA ILE A 71 -13.11 -1.07 -1.67
C ILE A 71 -11.75 -0.46 -2.02
N ALA A 72 -11.07 -0.97 -3.06
CA ALA A 72 -9.78 -0.41 -3.48
C ALA A 72 -9.91 1.04 -3.96
N MET A 73 -10.98 1.36 -4.69
CA MET A 73 -11.27 2.71 -5.15
C MET A 73 -11.55 3.66 -3.97
N LEU A 74 -12.41 3.25 -3.03
CA LEU A 74 -12.71 4.02 -1.83
C LEU A 74 -11.47 4.20 -0.95
N ALA A 75 -10.65 3.16 -0.79
CA ALA A 75 -9.42 3.23 -0.02
C ALA A 75 -8.41 4.20 -0.67
N ALA A 76 -8.23 4.16 -1.99
CA ALA A 76 -7.31 5.05 -2.70
C ALA A 76 -7.72 6.53 -2.56
N ILE A 77 -9.01 6.84 -2.70
CA ILE A 77 -9.50 8.23 -2.68
C ILE A 77 -9.70 8.72 -1.25
N ALA A 78 -10.56 8.04 -0.48
CA ALA A 78 -10.99 8.51 0.83
C ALA A 78 -9.92 8.29 1.91
N ALA A 79 -9.23 7.15 1.88
CA ALA A 79 -8.25 6.80 2.90
C ALA A 79 -6.79 7.08 2.51
N GLY A 80 -6.48 7.27 1.21
CA GLY A 80 -5.13 7.61 0.75
C GLY A 80 -4.91 9.11 0.57
N VAL A 81 -5.64 9.72 -0.38
CA VAL A 81 -5.42 11.13 -0.77
C VAL A 81 -5.85 12.13 0.30
N LEU A 82 -6.95 11.87 1.03
CA LEU A 82 -7.43 12.82 2.03
C LEU A 82 -6.48 12.96 3.23
N PRO A 83 -5.96 11.88 3.84
CA PRO A 83 -5.04 12.01 4.97
C PRO A 83 -3.71 12.66 4.60
N THR A 84 -3.18 12.40 3.40
CA THR A 84 -1.92 13.01 2.93
C THR A 84 -2.07 14.51 2.70
N LEU A 85 -3.15 14.94 2.06
CA LEU A 85 -3.48 16.35 1.91
C LEU A 85 -3.70 17.04 3.26
N SER A 86 -4.38 16.36 4.19
CA SER A 86 -4.60 16.88 5.55
C SER A 86 -3.27 17.11 6.27
N MET A 87 -2.37 16.12 6.24
CA MET A 87 -1.04 16.24 6.85
C MET A 87 -0.18 17.31 6.17
N ALA A 88 -0.21 17.40 4.83
CA ALA A 88 0.50 18.45 4.10
C ALA A 88 0.07 19.86 4.55
N ARG A 89 -1.23 20.08 4.76
CA ARG A 89 -1.74 21.37 5.27
C ARG A 89 -1.36 21.63 6.72
N ILE A 90 -1.34 20.60 7.58
CA ILE A 90 -0.91 20.73 8.97
C ILE A 90 0.56 21.16 9.01
N ILE A 91 1.40 20.51 8.22
CA ILE A 91 2.84 20.82 8.12
C ILE A 91 3.06 22.22 7.53
N SER A 92 2.31 22.60 6.48
CA SER A 92 2.40 23.94 5.89
C SER A 92 1.79 25.05 6.75
N LYS A 93 1.19 24.71 7.91
CA LYS A 93 0.44 25.62 8.79
C LYS A 93 -0.66 26.38 8.03
N GLY A 94 -1.24 25.76 7.01
CA GLY A 94 -2.26 26.37 6.15
C GLY A 94 -1.73 27.45 5.19
N ARG A 95 -0.42 27.68 5.12
CA ARG A 95 0.16 28.46 4.01
C ARG A 95 0.09 27.62 2.74
N ARG A 96 -0.45 28.24 1.68
CA ARG A 96 -0.58 27.63 0.36
C ARG A 96 0.79 27.46 -0.28
#